data_AF-A0A1G7A715-F1
#
_entry.id   AF-A0A1G7A715-F1
#
_cell.length_a   1.000
_cell.length_b   1.000
_cell.length_c   1.000
_cell.angle_alpha   90.00
_cell.angle_beta   90.00
_cell.angle_gamma   90.00
#
_symmetry.space_group_name_H-M   'P 1'
#
loop_
_entity.id
_entity.type
_entity.pdbx_description
1 polymer ?
#
loop_
_entity_poly.entity_id
_entity_poly.type
_entity_poly.pdbx_seq_one_letter_code
_entity_poly.pdbx_strand_id
1 'polypeptide(L)'
;MRLDPERIKALTASTSSYVAAIAESEELLPMLAAAWTEMTLRQPKGHLTIREVLDRAAHKAERRGDQAKAREYRTALAEFETRFGGCERVAAE
;
A
#
# COMPACT_ATOMS: atom_id res chain seq x y z
N MET A 1 -9.00 15.23 21.17
CA MET A 1 -9.35 15.36 19.74
C MET A 1 -9.77 13.98 19.25
N ARG A 2 -11.07 13.70 19.10
CA ARG A 2 -11.55 12.40 18.60
C ARG A 2 -11.60 12.48 17.08
N LEU A 3 -10.80 11.66 16.40
CA LEU A 3 -10.82 11.56 14.94
C LEU A 3 -12.05 10.74 14.54
N ASP A 4 -12.93 11.34 13.75
CA ASP A 4 -14.15 10.70 13.27
C ASP A 4 -13.82 9.54 12.30
N PRO A 5 -14.32 8.32 12.53
CA PRO A 5 -14.04 7.16 11.68
C PRO A 5 -14.54 7.35 10.24
N GLU A 6 -15.62 8.12 10.05
CA GLU A 6 -16.15 8.52 8.74
C GLU A 6 -15.17 9.42 7.99
N ARG A 7 -14.50 10.33 8.71
CA ARG A 7 -13.50 11.24 8.16
C ARG A 7 -12.21 10.51 7.80
N ILE A 8 -11.84 9.53 8.62
CA ILE A 8 -10.74 8.61 8.32
C ILE A 8 -11.07 7.85 7.04
N LYS A 9 -12.25 7.23 6.91
CA LYS A 9 -12.69 6.55 5.68
C LYS A 9 -12.67 7.45 4.45
N ALA A 10 -13.13 8.70 4.57
CA ALA A 10 -13.11 9.65 3.45
C ALA A 10 -11.69 10.06 3.02
N LEU A 11 -10.76 10.18 3.98
CA LEU A 11 -9.34 10.36 3.72
C LEU A 11 -8.72 9.09 3.09
N THR A 12 -9.12 7.90 3.55
CA THR A 12 -8.73 6.62 2.96
C THR A 12 -9.24 6.47 1.53
N ALA A 13 -10.43 6.98 1.23
CA ALA A 13 -11.04 6.94 -0.10
C ALA A 13 -10.35 7.88 -1.12
N SER A 14 -9.61 8.88 -0.66
CA SER A 14 -8.78 9.76 -1.51
C SER A 14 -7.31 9.31 -1.56
N THR A 15 -6.92 8.31 -0.77
CA THR A 15 -5.57 7.73 -0.80
C THR A 15 -5.53 6.57 -1.78
N SER A 16 -4.42 6.40 -2.50
CA SER A 16 -4.28 5.33 -3.49
C SER A 16 -4.51 3.95 -2.86
N SER A 17 -4.97 2.98 -3.65
CA SER A 17 -5.40 1.66 -3.14
C SER A 17 -4.28 0.94 -2.39
N TYR A 18 -3.02 1.15 -2.79
CA TYR A 18 -1.84 0.63 -2.08
C TYR A 18 -1.59 1.29 -0.71
N VAL A 19 -1.91 2.56 -0.51
CA VAL A 19 -1.80 3.22 0.81
C VAL A 19 -2.86 2.68 1.77
N ALA A 20 -4.08 2.47 1.27
CA ALA A 20 -5.16 1.85 2.05
C ALA A 20 -4.79 0.41 2.46
N ALA A 21 -4.22 -0.37 1.54
CA ALA A 21 -3.74 -1.72 1.81
C ALA A 21 -2.62 -1.77 2.86
N ILE A 22 -1.66 -0.83 2.80
CA ILE A 22 -0.59 -0.71 3.81
C ILE A 22 -1.18 -0.34 5.18
N ALA A 23 -2.09 0.64 5.22
CA ALA A 23 -2.73 1.07 6.47
C ALA A 23 -3.41 -0.09 7.19
N GLU A 24 -4.13 -0.91 6.43
CA GLU A 24 -4.87 -2.03 6.98
C GLU A 24 -3.98 -3.24 7.34
N SER A 25 -2.98 -3.58 6.51
CA SER A 25 -2.05 -4.69 6.80
C SER A 25 -1.23 -4.47 8.06
N GLU A 26 -0.73 -3.23 8.21
CA GLU A 26 0.21 -2.82 9.27
C GLU A 26 -0.52 -2.18 10.46
N GLU A 27 -1.85 -2.17 10.47
CA GLU A 27 -2.69 -1.59 11.52
C GLU A 27 -2.35 -0.11 11.80
N LEU A 28 -1.97 0.62 10.74
CA LEU A 28 -1.59 2.03 10.78
C LEU A 28 -2.79 2.94 10.52
N LEU A 29 -2.77 4.13 11.12
CA LEU A 29 -3.67 5.20 10.71
C LEU A 29 -3.37 5.59 9.25
N PRO A 30 -4.38 5.90 8.41
CA PRO A 30 -4.16 6.21 6.99
C PRO A 30 -3.14 7.34 6.74
N MET A 31 -3.11 8.36 7.60
CA MET A 31 -2.10 9.43 7.52
C MET A 31 -0.67 8.93 7.78
N LEU A 32 -0.49 7.98 8.69
CA LEU A 32 0.81 7.38 8.98
C LEU A 32 1.26 6.46 7.84
N ALA A 33 0.33 5.66 7.30
CA ALA A 33 0.61 4.82 6.13
C ALA A 33 1.00 5.66 4.91
N ALA A 34 0.31 6.78 4.67
CA ALA A 34 0.66 7.71 3.59
C ALA A 34 2.06 8.32 3.80
N ALA A 35 2.34 8.87 4.99
CA ALA A 35 3.63 9.46 5.31
C ALA A 35 4.77 8.44 5.21
N TRP A 36 4.57 7.22 5.70
CA TRP A 36 5.53 6.13 5.57
C TRP A 36 5.76 5.75 4.11
N THR A 37 4.69 5.63 3.31
CA THR A 37 4.79 5.30 1.88
C THR A 37 5.61 6.36 1.15
N GLU A 38 5.32 7.64 1.36
CA GLU A 38 6.08 8.74 0.76
C GLU A 38 7.54 8.76 1.22
N MET A 39 7.81 8.57 2.52
CA MET A 39 9.17 8.52 3.05
C MET A 39 9.96 7.35 2.46
N THR A 40 9.31 6.18 2.36
CA THR A 40 9.92 4.96 1.82
C THR A 40 10.21 5.12 0.34
N LEU A 41 9.29 5.69 -0.46
CA LEU A 41 9.53 5.97 -1.88
C LEU A 41 10.74 6.87 -2.17
N ARG A 42 11.13 7.73 -1.22
CA ARG A 42 12.33 8.59 -1.33
C ARG A 42 13.63 7.84 -1.04
N GLN A 43 13.56 6.63 -0.47
CA GLN A 43 14.74 5.80 -0.20
C GLN A 43 15.17 5.01 -1.45
N PRO A 44 16.48 4.76 -1.62
CA PRO A 44 16.96 3.83 -2.64
C PRO A 44 16.26 2.48 -2.47
N LYS A 45 15.66 1.98 -3.57
CA LYS A 45 14.90 0.71 -3.60
C LYS A 45 13.66 0.69 -2.69
N GLY A 46 13.18 1.82 -2.18
CA GLY A 46 11.98 1.85 -1.34
C GLY A 46 10.71 1.33 -2.01
N HIS A 47 10.66 1.36 -3.35
CA HIS A 47 9.59 0.72 -4.10
C HIS A 47 9.56 -0.81 -3.88
N LEU A 48 10.72 -1.46 -3.70
CA LEU A 48 10.79 -2.89 -3.38
C LEU A 48 10.21 -3.15 -1.99
N THR A 49 10.55 -2.31 -1.00
CA THR A 49 10.01 -2.41 0.36
C THR A 49 8.49 -2.34 0.37
N ILE A 50 7.90 -1.40 -0.37
CA ILE A 50 6.44 -1.27 -0.45
C ILE A 50 5.81 -2.48 -1.14
N ARG A 51 6.43 -2.96 -2.23
CA ARG A 51 6.00 -4.20 -2.90
C ARG A 51 6.02 -5.40 -1.94
N GLU A 52 7.08 -5.57 -1.16
CA GLU A 52 7.20 -6.67 -0.20
C GLU A 52 6.13 -6.61 0.91
N VAL A 53 5.79 -5.40 1.38
CA VAL A 53 4.72 -5.21 2.36
C VAL A 53 3.36 -5.64 1.78
N LEU A 54 3.04 -5.20 0.55
CA LEU A 54 1.78 -5.56 -0.11
C LEU A 54 1.69 -7.05 -0.45
N ASP A 55 2.79 -7.65 -0.91
CA ASP A 55 2.88 -9.10 -1.18
C ASP A 55 2.70 -9.91 0.10
N ARG A 56 3.36 -9.50 1.19
CA ARG A 56 3.20 -10.13 2.51
C ARG A 56 1.78 -10.00 3.03
N ALA A 57 1.13 -8.86 2.82
CA ALA A 57 -0.28 -8.65 3.20
C ALA A 57 -1.19 -9.64 2.46
N ALA A 58 -1.01 -9.79 1.15
CA ALA A 58 -1.73 -10.77 0.33
C ALA A 58 -1.54 -12.20 0.87
N HIS A 59 -0.30 -12.62 1.08
CA HIS A 59 0.00 -13.95 1.62
C HIS A 59 -0.56 -14.17 3.03
N LYS A 60 -0.57 -13.13 3.88
CA LYS A 60 -1.16 -13.20 5.24
C LYS A 60 -2.68 -13.39 5.17
N ALA A 61 -3.36 -12.70 4.25
CA ALA A 61 -4.79 -12.87 4.02
C ALA A 61 -5.13 -14.27 3.49
N GLU A 62 -4.36 -14.79 2.54
CA GLU A 62 -4.55 -16.15 2.03
C GLU A 62 -4.38 -17.21 3.12
N ARG A 63 -3.35 -17.08 3.96
CA ARG A 63 -3.13 -17.99 5.09
C ARG A 63 -4.26 -17.96 6.12
N ARG A 64 -5.01 -16.85 6.21
CA ARG A 64 -6.20 -16.71 7.05
C ARG A 64 -7.48 -17.23 6.38
N GLY A 65 -7.40 -17.66 5.11
CA GLY A 65 -8.55 -18.08 4.33
C GLY A 65 -9.36 -16.92 3.72
N ASP A 66 -8.88 -15.68 3.86
CA ASP A 66 -9.57 -14.50 3.33
C ASP A 66 -9.11 -14.20 1.90
N GLN A 67 -9.67 -14.97 0.97
CA GLN A 67 -9.36 -14.90 -0.46
C GLN A 67 -9.80 -13.57 -1.09
N ALA A 68 -10.88 -12.97 -0.58
CA ALA A 68 -11.34 -11.66 -1.05
C ALA A 68 -10.29 -10.59 -0.72
N LYS A 69 -9.82 -10.57 0.53
CA LYS A 69 -8.80 -9.63 0.99
C LYS A 69 -7.46 -9.83 0.29
N ALA A 70 -7.04 -11.07 0.08
CA ALA A 70 -5.85 -11.39 -0.68
C ALA A 70 -5.91 -10.82 -2.10
N ARG A 71 -7.08 -10.89 -2.75
CA ARG A 71 -7.30 -10.31 -4.08
C ARG A 71 -7.25 -8.78 -4.06
N GLU A 72 -7.80 -8.14 -3.03
CA GLU A 72 -7.68 -6.68 -2.85
C GLU A 72 -6.22 -6.26 -2.74
N TYR A 73 -5.43 -6.91 -1.89
CA TYR A 73 -4.00 -6.61 -1.73
C TYR A 73 -3.20 -6.85 -3.00
N ARG A 74 -3.50 -7.90 -3.77
CA ARG A 74 -2.89 -8.13 -5.09
C ARG A 74 -3.24 -7.05 -6.12
N THR A 75 -4.49 -6.59 -6.10
CA THR A 75 -4.92 -5.49 -6.98
C THR A 75 -4.17 -4.20 -6.63
N ALA A 76 -4.06 -3.89 -5.34
CA ALA A 76 -3.31 -2.76 -4.84
C ALA A 76 -1.80 -2.85 -5.20
N LEU A 77 -1.22 -4.04 -5.10
CA LEU A 77 0.15 -4.31 -5.55
C LEU A 77 0.31 -4.05 -7.05
N ALA A 78 -0.59 -4.56 -7.89
CA ALA A 78 -0.52 -4.34 -9.33
C ALA A 78 -0.66 -2.85 -9.71
N GLU A 79 -1.53 -2.09 -9.02
CA GLU A 79 -1.64 -0.63 -9.20
C GLU A 79 -0.33 0.08 -8.81
N PHE A 80 0.26 -0.32 -7.69
CA PHE A 80 1.54 0.20 -7.23
C PHE A 80 2.66 -0.08 -8.24
N GLU A 81 2.78 -1.33 -8.73
CA GLU A 81 3.77 -1.72 -9.73
C GLU A 81 3.57 -1.01 -11.07
N THR A 82 2.32 -0.79 -11.48
CA THR A 82 2.03 0.00 -12.69
C THR A 82 2.54 1.44 -12.54
N ARG A 83 2.38 2.02 -11.35
CA ARG A 83 2.75 3.41 -11.07
C ARG A 83 4.24 3.62 -10.82
N PHE A 84 4.91 2.67 -10.17
CA PHE A 84 6.28 2.82 -9.67
C PHE A 84 7.25 1.75 -10.20
N GLY A 85 6.76 0.60 -10.68
CA GLY A 85 7.57 -0.47 -11.28
C GLY A 85 8.09 -0.14 -12.69
N GLY A 86 7.56 0.90 -13.34
CA GLY A 86 8.12 1.44 -14.58
C GLY A 86 9.43 2.23 -14.43
N CYS A 87 9.88 2.51 -13.20
CA CYS A 87 11.06 3.35 -12.95
C CYS A 87 12.38 2.74 -13.47
N GLU A 88 12.44 1.42 -13.72
CA GLU A 88 13.61 0.78 -14.35
C GLU A 88 13.73 0.99 -15.87
N ARG A 89 12.69 1.45 -16.58
CA ARG A 89 12.75 1.63 -18.05
C ARG A 89 13.36 2.94 -18.52
N VAL A 90 13.63 3.90 -17.64
CA VAL A 90 14.06 5.27 -18.01
C VAL A 90 15.48 5.61 -17.57
N ALA A 91 16.18 4.67 -16.90
CA ALA A 91 17.57 4.84 -16.48
C ALA A 91 18.58 4.12 -17.40
N ALA A 92 18.14 3.76 -18.61
CA ALA A 92 18.94 3.09 -19.62
C ALA A 92 18.73 3.75 -21.01
N GLU A 93 18.90 5.07 -21.09
CA GLU A 93 19.16 5.80 -22.34
C GLU A 93 20.24 6.86 -22.10
#